data_AF-A0A935F4K0-F1
#
_entry.id   AF-A0A935F4K0-F1
#
_cell.length_a   1.000
_cell.length_b   1.000
_cell.length_c   1.000
_cell.angle_alpha   90.00
_cell.angle_beta   90.00
_cell.angle_gamma   90.00
#
_symmetry.space_group_name_H-M   'P 1'
#
loop_
_entity.id
_entity.type
_entity.pdbx_description
1 polymer ?
#
loop_
_entity_poly.entity_id
_entity_poly.type
_entity_poly.pdbx_seq_one_letter_code
_entity_poly.pdbx_strand_id
1 'polypeptide(L)'
;MPRHPTRREFLQLGATAVLAPELVLPARAAADPSRLALVVGNDAYPGAPLSNAVNDAKAMADLLGKAGFGVDLRTNADRGTLLDATKRFAEAAAASEAKLVFFYYAGHGAQLDWRNYLLPVDARVNTSADLPAQCLDLASLLTGLARAKGRTFVIVLDACRDNPFGASYRPAQKGLSQFDAPPSSLLAFSTAPGSVAADAAGSGGQSGLYAEHLVRELGVPATRLEDALKRVRLAVRIASKGAQVPWESTSLEGDVFLFPTARKLSEAELEAEIQRDLEAWNRTKGSKDAKDWIAYLREHPSGRFAEIAQTRLAYFAARNEAARVPVQVAVAPAQPPPAAPAAAAEARPREEAQLVVPESGPAPVLMRPSSNPNSAGSYAIGRDYSV
;
A
#
# COMPACT_ATOMS: atom_id res chain seq x y z
N MET A 1 -74.83 47.73 -1.61
CA MET A 1 -74.89 47.46 -3.06
C MET A 1 -73.76 48.24 -3.74
N PRO A 2 -73.18 47.77 -4.86
CA PRO A 2 -72.09 46.79 -5.03
C PRO A 2 -70.81 47.53 -5.55
N ARG A 3 -69.63 46.97 -5.83
CA ARG A 3 -69.24 45.80 -6.63
C ARG A 3 -67.80 45.38 -6.28
N HIS A 4 -67.57 44.07 -6.14
CA HIS A 4 -66.24 43.48 -6.16
C HIS A 4 -65.64 43.56 -7.57
N PRO A 5 -64.34 43.89 -7.71
CA PRO A 5 -63.68 43.84 -9.01
C PRO A 5 -63.52 42.40 -9.50
N THR A 6 -63.86 42.22 -10.77
CA THR A 6 -63.93 40.96 -11.51
C THR A 6 -62.56 40.38 -11.83
N ARG A 7 -62.54 39.05 -11.89
CA ARG A 7 -61.44 38.08 -12.03
C ARG A 7 -60.62 38.14 -13.35
N ARG A 8 -60.46 39.30 -13.98
CA ARG A 8 -59.96 39.39 -15.38
C ARG A 8 -58.95 40.50 -15.70
N GLU A 9 -58.14 40.90 -14.72
CA GLU A 9 -56.90 41.68 -14.94
C GLU A 9 -55.69 41.02 -14.24
N PHE A 10 -55.74 39.69 -14.15
CA PHE A 10 -54.57 38.85 -13.90
C PHE A 10 -53.95 38.52 -15.26
N LEU A 11 -52.98 39.31 -15.73
CA LEU A 11 -51.93 38.93 -16.69
C LEU A 11 -51.26 40.21 -17.21
N GLN A 12 -50.09 40.55 -16.65
CA GLN A 12 -48.89 41.07 -17.33
C GLN A 12 -48.06 41.90 -16.36
N LEU A 13 -47.29 41.23 -15.50
CA LEU A 13 -45.97 41.66 -14.98
C LEU A 13 -45.43 40.56 -14.05
N GLY A 14 -45.20 39.38 -14.63
CA GLY A 14 -44.41 38.33 -14.00
C GLY A 14 -42.98 38.41 -14.54
N ALA A 15 -42.13 39.23 -13.91
CA ALA A 15 -40.69 39.12 -14.13
C ALA A 15 -40.24 37.79 -13.53
N THR A 16 -40.06 36.77 -14.38
CA THR A 16 -39.42 35.51 -14.00
C THR A 16 -37.95 35.79 -13.71
N ALA A 17 -37.63 36.04 -12.44
CA ALA A 17 -36.27 35.90 -11.95
C ALA A 17 -35.91 34.40 -12.01
N VAL A 18 -35.18 34.01 -13.04
CA VAL A 18 -34.54 32.69 -13.10
C VAL A 18 -33.48 32.69 -12.01
N LEU A 19 -33.78 32.06 -10.87
CA LEU A 19 -32.78 31.67 -9.88
C LEU A 19 -31.83 30.68 -10.56
N ALA A 20 -30.69 31.17 -10.99
CA ALA A 20 -29.57 30.31 -11.35
C ALA A 20 -29.20 29.47 -10.11
N PRO A 21 -29.00 28.16 -10.23
CA PRO A 21 -28.48 27.37 -9.11
C PRO A 21 -27.11 27.94 -8.74
N GLU A 22 -26.97 28.46 -7.52
CA GLU A 22 -25.66 28.78 -6.96
C GLU A 22 -24.82 27.49 -7.02
N LEU A 23 -23.77 27.54 -7.83
CA LEU A 23 -22.76 26.50 -7.88
C LEU A 23 -22.00 26.56 -6.55
N VAL A 24 -22.46 25.80 -5.55
CA VAL A 24 -21.72 25.58 -4.30
C VAL A 24 -20.47 24.79 -4.64
N LEU A 25 -19.40 25.50 -4.98
CA LEU A 25 -18.07 24.91 -5.10
C LEU A 25 -17.68 24.40 -3.71
N PRO A 26 -17.24 23.14 -3.55
CA PRO A 26 -16.76 22.67 -2.26
C PRO A 26 -15.56 23.52 -1.86
N ALA A 27 -15.73 24.34 -0.81
CA ALA A 27 -14.65 25.15 -0.27
C ALA A 27 -13.51 24.23 0.16
N ARG A 28 -12.30 24.48 -0.36
CA ARG A 28 -11.07 23.87 0.18
C ARG A 28 -11.06 24.21 1.67
N ALA A 29 -11.04 23.20 2.54
CA ALA A 29 -10.90 23.44 3.97
C ALA A 29 -9.66 24.32 4.19
N ALA A 30 -9.77 25.35 5.02
CA ALA A 30 -8.59 26.12 5.43
C ALA A 30 -7.55 25.17 6.02
N ALA A 31 -6.28 25.38 5.71
CA ALA A 31 -5.21 24.54 6.23
C ALA A 31 -5.22 24.59 7.77
N ASP A 32 -5.35 23.41 8.39
CA ASP A 32 -5.26 23.21 9.82
C ASP A 32 -3.78 23.30 10.21
N PRO A 33 -3.37 24.27 11.05
CA PRO A 33 -1.97 24.44 11.44
C PRO A 33 -1.41 23.22 12.18
N SER A 34 -2.27 22.30 12.65
CA SER A 34 -1.87 21.04 13.25
C SER A 34 -1.56 19.91 12.24
N ARG A 35 -1.63 20.18 10.93
CA ARG A 35 -1.42 19.17 9.87
C ARG A 35 -0.45 19.67 8.79
N LEU A 36 0.66 18.96 8.62
CA LEU A 36 1.71 19.31 7.66
C LEU A 36 1.98 18.12 6.72
N ALA A 37 2.11 18.38 5.42
CA ALA A 37 2.45 17.34 4.45
C ALA A 37 3.51 17.77 3.44
N LEU A 38 4.42 16.86 3.12
CA LEU A 38 5.29 16.93 1.95
C LEU A 38 4.96 15.76 1.03
N VAL A 39 4.66 16.07 -0.23
CA VAL A 39 4.24 15.11 -1.24
C VAL A 39 5.18 15.26 -2.44
N VAL A 40 5.83 14.18 -2.84
CA VAL A 40 6.80 14.18 -3.93
C VAL A 40 6.42 13.13 -4.97
N GLY A 41 6.39 13.51 -6.24
CA GLY A 41 6.15 12.60 -7.38
C GLY A 41 7.18 12.81 -8.48
N ASN A 42 7.99 11.80 -8.79
CA ASN A 42 9.04 11.88 -9.79
C ASN A 42 8.79 10.87 -10.91
N ASP A 43 8.58 11.37 -12.13
CA ASP A 43 8.39 10.57 -13.35
C ASP A 43 9.52 10.76 -14.37
N ALA A 44 10.04 11.99 -14.50
CA ALA A 44 10.86 12.41 -15.63
C ALA A 44 12.35 12.01 -15.53
N TYR A 45 12.64 10.76 -15.19
CA TYR A 45 14.00 10.23 -15.19
C TYR A 45 14.49 10.02 -16.64
N PRO A 46 15.62 10.60 -17.07
CA PRO A 46 16.06 10.53 -18.46
C PRO A 46 16.26 9.10 -19.01
N GLY A 47 16.63 8.13 -18.17
CA GLY A 47 16.94 6.75 -18.58
C GLY A 47 15.89 5.70 -18.20
N ALA A 48 14.94 6.04 -17.33
CA ALA A 48 13.95 5.12 -16.80
C ALA A 48 12.68 5.88 -16.39
N PRO A 49 11.98 6.53 -17.31
CA PRO A 49 10.81 7.34 -16.97
C PRO A 49 9.70 6.50 -16.37
N LEU A 50 8.95 7.08 -15.44
CA LEU A 50 7.69 6.52 -14.92
C LEU A 50 6.51 7.30 -15.51
N SER A 51 5.32 6.70 -15.44
CA SER A 51 4.11 7.25 -16.06
C SER A 51 3.07 7.78 -15.08
N ASN A 52 3.17 7.40 -13.81
CA ASN A 52 2.10 7.55 -12.83
C ASN A 52 2.49 8.37 -11.59
N ALA A 53 3.77 8.51 -11.27
CA ALA A 53 4.21 9.03 -9.97
C ALA A 53 3.81 10.50 -9.73
N VAL A 54 3.83 11.33 -10.76
CA VAL A 54 3.36 12.73 -10.67
C VAL A 54 1.85 12.78 -10.47
N ASN A 55 1.09 11.91 -11.12
CA ASN A 55 -0.36 11.86 -10.96
C ASN A 55 -0.75 11.34 -9.58
N ASP A 56 -0.04 10.32 -9.10
CA ASP A 56 -0.21 9.74 -7.76
C ASP A 56 0.06 10.79 -6.67
N ALA A 57 1.17 11.54 -6.81
CA ALA A 57 1.49 12.65 -5.92
C ALA A 57 0.41 13.75 -5.96
N LYS A 58 -0.10 14.12 -7.13
CA LYS A 58 -1.20 15.11 -7.23
C LYS A 58 -2.48 14.62 -6.55
N ALA A 59 -2.88 13.38 -6.80
CA ALA A 59 -4.07 12.79 -6.18
C ALA A 59 -3.95 12.73 -4.64
N MET A 60 -2.77 12.37 -4.13
CA MET A 60 -2.49 12.38 -2.70
C MET A 60 -2.50 13.80 -2.11
N ALA A 61 -1.87 14.77 -2.78
CA ALA A 61 -1.87 16.17 -2.36
C ALA A 61 -3.29 16.76 -2.32
N ASP A 62 -4.14 16.40 -3.30
CA ASP A 62 -5.53 16.81 -3.32
C ASP A 62 -6.32 16.22 -2.15
N LEU A 63 -6.14 14.94 -1.85
CA LEU A 63 -6.74 14.28 -0.70
C LEU A 63 -6.30 14.92 0.62
N LEU A 64 -4.99 15.08 0.83
CA LEU A 64 -4.44 15.64 2.06
C LEU A 64 -4.90 17.09 2.27
N GLY A 65 -4.96 17.90 1.21
CA GLY A 65 -5.51 19.25 1.36
C GLY A 65 -7.01 19.27 1.65
N LYS A 66 -7.80 18.28 1.19
CA LYS A 66 -9.20 18.12 1.65
C LYS A 66 -9.28 17.70 3.12
N ALA A 67 -8.28 16.95 3.60
CA ALA A 67 -8.11 16.59 5.01
C ALA A 67 -7.49 17.71 5.87
N GLY A 68 -7.34 18.93 5.33
CA GLY A 68 -6.87 20.10 6.06
C GLY A 68 -5.35 20.21 6.20
N PHE A 69 -4.55 19.40 5.51
CA PHE A 69 -3.08 19.53 5.57
C PHE A 69 -2.59 20.78 4.84
N GLY A 70 -1.57 21.44 5.39
CA GLY A 70 -0.69 22.31 4.62
C GLY A 70 0.24 21.45 3.75
N VAL A 71 -0.04 21.36 2.45
CA VAL A 71 0.68 20.47 1.53
C VAL A 71 1.75 21.23 0.73
N ASP A 72 3.02 20.81 0.85
CA ASP A 72 4.09 21.13 -0.11
C ASP A 72 4.17 20.00 -1.16
N LEU A 73 3.74 20.27 -2.40
CA LEU A 73 3.81 19.32 -3.52
C LEU A 73 5.02 19.63 -4.40
N ARG A 74 5.87 18.61 -4.61
CA ARG A 74 7.00 18.66 -5.53
C ARG A 74 6.85 17.60 -6.62
N THR A 75 7.05 18.00 -7.87
CA THR A 75 6.98 17.08 -9.01
C THR A 75 8.27 17.15 -9.80
N ASN A 76 8.81 16.00 -10.20
CA ASN A 76 10.08 15.89 -10.94
C ASN A 76 11.21 16.69 -10.28
N ALA A 77 11.35 16.51 -8.96
CA ALA A 77 12.35 17.20 -8.17
C ALA A 77 13.76 16.67 -8.48
N ASP A 78 14.67 17.60 -8.80
CA ASP A 78 16.10 17.32 -8.82
C ASP A 78 16.66 17.16 -7.40
N ARG A 79 17.94 16.78 -7.28
CA ARG A 79 18.57 16.47 -6.00
C ARG A 79 18.53 17.66 -5.05
N GLY A 80 18.82 18.86 -5.54
CA GLY A 80 18.81 20.08 -4.73
C GLY A 80 17.42 20.37 -4.19
N THR A 81 16.41 20.32 -5.06
CA THR A 81 15.00 20.55 -4.71
C THR A 81 14.50 19.54 -3.70
N LEU A 82 14.84 18.25 -3.87
CA LEU A 82 14.41 17.19 -2.96
C LEU A 82 15.05 17.32 -1.57
N LEU A 83 16.36 17.61 -1.51
CA LEU A 83 17.06 17.84 -0.25
C LEU A 83 16.55 19.10 0.47
N ASP A 84 16.33 20.18 -0.26
CA ASP A 84 15.82 21.42 0.33
C ASP A 84 14.38 21.26 0.81
N ALA A 85 13.52 20.57 0.05
CA ALA A 85 12.15 20.32 0.46
C ALA A 85 12.07 19.45 1.73
N THR A 86 12.86 18.38 1.81
CA THR A 86 12.90 17.48 2.97
C THR A 86 13.49 18.15 4.21
N LYS A 87 14.53 18.99 4.03
CA LYS A 87 15.08 19.83 5.10
C LYS A 87 14.03 20.81 5.63
N ARG A 88 13.41 21.61 4.74
CA ARG A 88 12.36 22.56 5.13
C ARG A 88 11.17 21.86 5.80
N PHE A 89 10.80 20.68 5.32
CA PHE A 89 9.72 19.90 5.91
C PHE A 89 10.05 19.45 7.34
N ALA A 90 11.27 18.95 7.59
CA ALA A 90 11.71 18.59 8.94
C ALA A 90 11.79 19.82 9.88
N GLU A 91 12.29 20.96 9.37
CA GLU A 91 12.32 22.22 10.12
C GLU A 91 10.90 22.72 10.46
N ALA A 92 9.98 22.67 9.49
CA ALA A 92 8.59 23.05 9.69
C ALA A 92 7.87 22.11 10.67
N ALA A 93 8.12 20.80 10.60
CA ALA A 93 7.58 19.85 11.57
C ALA A 93 8.04 20.16 13.01
N ALA A 94 9.28 20.61 13.18
CA ALA A 94 9.83 20.98 14.49
C ALA A 94 9.34 22.35 14.99
N ALA A 95 9.17 23.33 14.10
CA ALA A 95 8.86 24.71 14.45
C ALA A 95 7.36 25.03 14.51
N SER A 96 6.50 24.23 13.87
CA SER A 96 5.06 24.48 13.79
C SER A 96 4.26 23.77 14.88
N GLU A 97 2.95 24.05 14.94
CA GLU A 97 1.97 23.35 15.79
C GLU A 97 1.53 21.99 15.20
N ALA A 98 2.14 21.54 14.10
CA ALA A 98 1.76 20.34 13.35
C ALA A 98 1.81 19.03 14.17
N LYS A 99 0.67 18.55 14.66
CA LYS A 99 0.56 17.26 15.38
C LYS A 99 0.68 16.06 14.45
N LEU A 100 0.14 16.17 13.24
CA LEU A 100 0.17 15.11 12.23
C LEU A 100 1.03 15.54 11.05
N VAL A 101 2.11 14.80 10.81
CA VAL A 101 3.13 15.10 9.80
C VAL A 101 3.14 13.97 8.77
N PHE A 102 2.80 14.28 7.52
CA PHE A 102 2.63 13.30 6.45
C PHE A 102 3.69 13.45 5.36
N PHE A 103 4.44 12.40 5.07
CA PHE A 103 5.36 12.36 3.94
C PHE A 103 4.87 11.32 2.92
N TYR A 104 4.70 11.74 1.67
CA TYR A 104 4.39 10.84 0.56
C TYR A 104 5.47 10.97 -0.51
N TYR A 105 5.98 9.85 -1.00
CA TYR A 105 6.90 9.81 -2.13
C TYR A 105 6.47 8.76 -3.14
N ALA A 106 6.33 9.16 -4.40
CA ALA A 106 6.18 8.29 -5.56
C ALA A 106 7.34 8.50 -6.54
N GLY A 107 7.96 7.42 -7.01
CA GLY A 107 9.11 7.49 -7.92
C GLY A 107 10.02 6.26 -7.85
N HIS A 108 11.27 6.39 -8.30
CA HIS A 108 12.27 5.34 -8.12
C HIS A 108 12.85 5.37 -6.70
N GLY A 109 13.07 4.19 -6.15
CA GLY A 109 13.75 3.97 -4.88
C GLY A 109 14.78 2.85 -5.00
N ALA A 110 15.86 2.95 -4.25
CA ALA A 110 16.90 1.92 -4.20
C ALA A 110 17.32 1.61 -2.77
N GLN A 111 17.83 0.39 -2.55
CA GLN A 111 18.38 -0.03 -1.26
C GLN A 111 19.86 -0.39 -1.41
N LEU A 112 20.66 0.08 -0.44
CA LEU A 112 22.06 -0.29 -0.27
C LEU A 112 22.38 -0.40 1.22
N ASP A 113 22.98 -1.51 1.64
CA ASP A 113 23.42 -1.75 3.03
C ASP A 113 22.36 -1.43 4.09
N TRP A 114 21.14 -1.95 3.87
CA TRP A 114 19.98 -1.72 4.74
C TRP A 114 19.55 -0.25 4.87
N ARG A 115 19.92 0.59 3.90
CA ARG A 115 19.45 1.98 3.78
C ARG A 115 18.62 2.16 2.53
N ASN A 116 17.66 3.08 2.64
CA ASN A 116 16.68 3.37 1.61
C ASN A 116 16.96 4.73 0.99
N TYR A 117 17.10 4.77 -0.32
CA TYR A 117 17.42 5.96 -1.08
C TYR A 117 16.26 6.31 -2.01
N LEU A 118 15.82 7.57 -1.95
CA LEU A 118 14.82 8.13 -2.87
C LEU A 118 15.55 8.89 -3.98
N LEU A 119 15.24 8.56 -5.23
CA LEU A 119 15.99 9.05 -6.38
C LEU A 119 15.38 10.37 -6.91
N PRO A 120 16.14 11.47 -6.96
CA PRO A 120 15.74 12.64 -7.72
C PRO A 120 15.83 12.37 -9.24
N VAL A 121 15.15 13.19 -10.05
CA VAL A 121 15.08 12.97 -11.51
C VAL A 121 16.42 13.15 -12.24
N ASP A 122 17.36 13.87 -11.63
CA ASP A 122 18.71 14.13 -12.15
C ASP A 122 19.77 13.15 -11.60
N ALA A 123 19.38 12.16 -10.79
CA ALA A 123 20.30 11.19 -10.23
C ALA A 123 21.02 10.39 -11.32
N ARG A 124 22.36 10.36 -11.28
CA ARG A 124 23.24 9.61 -12.18
C ARG A 124 23.93 8.48 -11.44
N VAL A 125 23.19 7.43 -11.12
CA VAL A 125 23.71 6.30 -10.35
C VAL A 125 24.25 5.24 -11.31
N ASN A 126 25.58 5.07 -11.34
CA ASN A 126 26.25 4.03 -12.14
C ASN A 126 26.84 2.93 -11.26
N THR A 127 27.17 3.27 -10.02
CA THR A 127 27.78 2.40 -9.01
C THR A 127 27.02 2.51 -7.68
N SER A 128 27.21 1.55 -6.77
CA SER A 128 26.62 1.65 -5.42
C SER A 128 27.06 2.89 -4.65
N ALA A 129 28.28 3.38 -4.89
CA ALA A 129 28.80 4.59 -4.25
C ALA A 129 28.06 5.87 -4.67
N ASP A 130 27.39 5.85 -5.82
CA ASP A 130 26.62 7.00 -6.31
C ASP A 130 25.31 7.19 -5.55
N LEU A 131 24.73 6.12 -4.95
CA LEU A 131 23.48 6.22 -4.19
C LEU A 131 23.58 7.23 -3.02
N PRO A 132 24.53 7.08 -2.07
CA PRO A 132 24.67 8.06 -0.99
C PRO A 132 25.13 9.44 -1.48
N ALA A 133 25.83 9.52 -2.62
CA ALA A 133 26.28 10.79 -3.17
C ALA A 133 25.13 11.57 -3.85
N GLN A 134 24.23 10.90 -4.55
CA GLN A 134 23.29 11.52 -5.49
C GLN A 134 21.81 11.41 -5.09
N CYS A 135 21.46 10.55 -4.14
CA CYS A 135 20.08 10.33 -3.73
C CYS A 135 19.81 10.87 -2.32
N LEU A 136 18.53 10.97 -1.98
CA LEU A 136 18.11 11.26 -0.61
C LEU A 136 18.11 9.97 0.20
N ASP A 137 18.91 9.91 1.26
CA ASP A 137 18.82 8.85 2.26
C ASP A 137 17.61 9.08 3.18
N LEU A 138 16.67 8.13 3.17
CA LEU A 138 15.45 8.18 3.97
C LEU A 138 15.75 8.26 5.48
N ALA A 139 16.81 7.59 5.95
CA ALA A 139 17.17 7.61 7.36
C ALA A 139 17.54 9.03 7.83
N SER A 140 18.14 9.84 6.95
CA SER A 140 18.46 11.25 7.22
C SER A 140 17.18 12.09 7.38
N LEU A 141 16.15 11.87 6.54
CA LEU A 141 14.84 12.50 6.70
C LEU A 141 14.19 12.08 8.04
N LEU A 142 14.14 10.78 8.33
CA LEU A 142 13.57 10.25 9.58
C LEU A 142 14.27 10.83 10.82
N THR A 143 15.59 10.93 10.80
CA THR A 143 16.40 11.53 11.87
C THR A 143 16.08 13.02 12.04
N GLY A 144 15.85 13.74 10.94
CA GLY A 144 15.39 15.13 10.98
C GLY A 144 14.02 15.26 11.64
N LEU A 145 13.07 14.42 11.22
CA LEU A 145 11.71 14.38 11.78
C LEU A 145 11.69 14.00 13.27
N ALA A 146 12.57 13.08 13.70
CA ALA A 146 12.68 12.66 15.10
C ALA A 146 12.95 13.82 16.09
N ARG A 147 13.49 14.95 15.60
CA ARG A 147 13.71 16.15 16.41
C ARG A 147 12.41 16.85 16.79
N ALA A 148 11.36 16.69 15.98
CA ALA A 148 10.03 17.19 16.26
C ALA A 148 9.31 16.23 17.24
N LYS A 149 9.53 16.43 18.54
CA LYS A 149 8.94 15.58 19.58
C LYS A 149 7.42 15.74 19.68
N GLY A 150 6.75 14.67 20.09
CA GLY A 150 5.30 14.66 20.37
C GLY A 150 4.42 14.75 19.13
N ARG A 151 4.97 14.42 17.94
CA ARG A 151 4.24 14.44 16.68
C ARG A 151 3.98 13.01 16.21
N THR A 152 2.91 12.85 15.46
CA THR A 152 2.61 11.62 14.74
C THR A 152 3.13 11.73 13.32
N PHE A 153 3.96 10.77 12.90
CA PHE A 153 4.53 10.73 11.57
C PHE A 153 3.84 9.65 10.73
N VAL A 154 3.37 10.00 9.54
CA VAL A 154 2.85 9.05 8.57
C VAL A 154 3.68 9.18 7.31
N ILE A 155 4.37 8.10 6.94
CA ILE A 155 5.36 8.11 5.87
C ILE A 155 4.96 7.01 4.89
N VAL A 156 4.66 7.40 3.67
CA VAL A 156 4.17 6.52 2.62
C VAL A 156 5.14 6.55 1.45
N LEU A 157 5.65 5.38 1.09
CA LEU A 157 6.60 5.20 0.01
C LEU A 157 5.99 4.33 -1.08
N ASP A 158 5.57 4.99 -2.16
CA ASP A 158 5.06 4.41 -3.39
C ASP A 158 6.16 4.36 -4.45
N ALA A 159 7.26 3.70 -4.10
CA ALA A 159 8.43 3.64 -4.95
C ALA A 159 8.59 2.26 -5.60
N CYS A 160 8.79 2.26 -6.92
CA CYS A 160 9.23 1.06 -7.62
C CYS A 160 10.64 0.69 -7.13
N ARG A 161 10.81 -0.60 -6.82
CA ARG A 161 12.05 -1.20 -6.30
C ARG A 161 12.79 -1.97 -7.38
N ASP A 162 12.63 -1.52 -8.62
CA ASP A 162 13.47 -1.99 -9.70
C ASP A 162 14.80 -1.26 -9.64
N ASN A 163 15.85 -2.00 -9.94
CA ASN A 163 17.13 -1.44 -10.28
C ASN A 163 16.99 -0.73 -11.63
N PRO A 164 16.92 0.62 -11.68
CA PRO A 164 16.74 1.32 -12.95
C PRO A 164 17.99 1.26 -13.84
N PHE A 165 19.08 0.61 -13.38
CA PHE A 165 20.42 0.72 -13.96
C PHE A 165 20.84 -0.47 -14.85
N GLY A 166 19.91 -1.35 -15.23
CA GLY A 166 20.19 -2.47 -16.13
C GLY A 166 21.24 -3.46 -15.60
N ALA A 167 21.97 -4.13 -16.49
CA ALA A 167 22.89 -5.23 -16.13
C ALA A 167 24.19 -4.79 -15.41
N SER A 168 24.49 -3.48 -15.37
CA SER A 168 25.76 -2.91 -14.88
C SER A 168 25.86 -2.88 -13.36
N TYR A 169 24.71 -2.87 -12.69
CA TYR A 169 24.60 -2.99 -11.25
C TYR A 169 23.46 -3.97 -11.00
N ARG A 170 23.60 -4.92 -10.08
CA ARG A 170 22.46 -5.69 -9.56
C ARG A 170 22.49 -5.44 -8.06
N PRO A 171 21.48 -4.76 -7.47
CA PRO A 171 21.38 -4.67 -6.03
C PRO A 171 21.45 -6.08 -5.46
N ALA A 172 22.32 -6.30 -4.48
CA ALA A 172 22.47 -7.61 -3.83
C ALA A 172 21.15 -8.07 -3.18
N GLN A 173 20.23 -7.13 -2.90
CA GLN A 173 18.90 -7.37 -2.36
C GLN A 173 17.88 -6.48 -3.09
N LYS A 174 16.73 -7.06 -3.44
CA LYS A 174 15.56 -6.32 -3.93
C LYS A 174 14.80 -5.76 -2.72
N GLY A 175 14.22 -4.56 -2.79
CA GLY A 175 13.40 -4.03 -1.70
C GLY A 175 13.85 -2.69 -1.12
N LEU A 176 13.14 -2.23 -0.08
CA LEU A 176 13.59 -1.28 0.92
C LEU A 176 13.73 -2.03 2.25
N SER A 177 14.71 -1.65 3.07
CA SER A 177 14.92 -2.20 4.41
C SER A 177 13.87 -1.73 5.40
N GLN A 178 13.57 -2.57 6.39
CA GLN A 178 12.84 -2.18 7.59
C GLN A 178 13.79 -1.35 8.47
N PHE A 179 13.38 -0.14 8.86
CA PHE A 179 14.20 0.80 9.65
C PHE A 179 13.46 1.22 10.92
N ASP A 180 14.21 1.62 11.94
CA ASP A 180 13.69 2.19 13.19
C ASP A 180 13.20 3.62 12.95
N ALA A 181 11.93 3.75 12.60
CA ALA A 181 11.27 5.05 12.52
C ALA A 181 11.07 5.64 13.94
N PRO A 182 10.94 6.97 14.09
CA PRO A 182 10.72 7.59 15.39
C PRO A 182 9.48 7.01 16.09
N PRO A 183 9.38 7.04 17.43
CA PRO A 183 8.14 6.68 18.12
C PRO A 183 6.94 7.47 17.57
N SER A 184 5.73 6.89 17.65
CA SER A 184 4.52 7.50 17.05
C SER A 184 4.62 7.67 15.53
N SER A 185 5.26 6.72 14.84
CA SER A 185 5.33 6.71 13.38
C SER A 185 4.62 5.52 12.76
N LEU A 186 4.11 5.74 11.55
CA LEU A 186 3.65 4.71 10.66
C LEU A 186 4.41 4.85 9.34
N LEU A 187 5.03 3.77 8.91
CA LEU A 187 5.72 3.66 7.64
C LEU A 187 4.98 2.66 6.76
N ALA A 188 4.43 3.11 5.63
CA ALA A 188 3.71 2.29 4.67
C ALA A 188 4.46 2.22 3.33
N PHE A 189 4.47 1.04 2.74
CA PHE A 189 5.14 0.73 1.49
C PHE A 189 4.15 0.13 0.50
N SER A 190 4.29 0.49 -0.78
CA SER A 190 3.44 -0.05 -1.85
C SER A 190 3.62 -1.56 -2.11
N THR A 191 4.72 -2.15 -1.63
CA THR A 191 4.98 -3.60 -1.70
C THR A 191 5.88 -4.08 -0.55
N ALA A 192 5.92 -5.39 -0.31
CA ALA A 192 6.70 -6.03 0.74
C ALA A 192 8.23 -5.84 0.55
N PRO A 193 9.03 -5.84 1.64
CA PRO A 193 10.49 -5.99 1.57
C PRO A 193 10.87 -7.16 0.66
N GLY A 194 11.89 -7.02 -0.20
CA GLY A 194 12.25 -8.10 -1.14
C GLY A 194 11.52 -8.06 -2.49
N SER A 195 10.38 -7.37 -2.59
CA SER A 195 9.49 -7.41 -3.76
C SER A 195 9.46 -6.10 -4.53
N VAL A 196 9.05 -6.15 -5.80
CA VAL A 196 8.92 -5.00 -6.72
C VAL A 196 7.44 -4.69 -6.89
N ALA A 197 7.06 -3.41 -6.82
CA ALA A 197 5.73 -2.95 -7.23
C ALA A 197 5.75 -2.82 -8.76
N ALA A 198 4.82 -3.47 -9.45
CA ALA A 198 4.68 -3.28 -10.88
C ALA A 198 4.20 -1.84 -11.14
N ASP A 199 4.67 -1.20 -12.22
CA ASP A 199 4.08 0.03 -12.77
C ASP A 199 2.73 -0.30 -13.45
N ALA A 200 1.88 -1.03 -12.73
CA ALA A 200 0.56 -1.41 -13.17
C ALA A 200 -0.34 -0.20 -13.03
N ALA A 201 -0.75 0.33 -14.18
CA ALA A 201 -1.76 1.37 -14.25
C ALA A 201 -3.03 0.89 -13.54
N GLY A 202 -3.57 1.75 -12.67
CA GLY A 202 -4.84 1.53 -11.99
C GLY A 202 -6.01 1.42 -12.97
N SER A 203 -7.20 1.16 -12.43
CA SER A 203 -8.44 0.89 -13.18
C SER A 203 -8.80 2.01 -14.18
N GLY A 204 -8.29 3.22 -13.96
CA GLY A 204 -8.50 4.40 -14.81
C GLY A 204 -7.29 4.86 -15.64
N GLY A 205 -6.15 4.18 -15.59
CA GLY A 205 -4.96 4.52 -16.38
C GLY A 205 -4.23 5.81 -16.00
N GLN A 206 -4.67 6.51 -14.94
CA GLN A 206 -4.15 7.82 -14.54
C GLN A 206 -3.24 7.75 -13.31
N SER A 207 -3.34 6.70 -12.50
CA SER A 207 -2.62 6.52 -11.23
C SER A 207 -2.11 5.09 -11.10
N GLY A 208 -1.05 4.89 -10.31
CA GLY A 208 -0.56 3.58 -9.93
C GLY A 208 -1.57 2.82 -9.07
N LEU A 209 -1.56 1.49 -9.14
CA LEU A 209 -2.51 0.62 -8.41
C LEU A 209 -2.55 0.90 -6.90
N TYR A 210 -1.39 1.09 -6.27
CA TYR A 210 -1.31 1.38 -4.83
C TYR A 210 -1.88 2.75 -4.50
N ALA A 211 -1.45 3.80 -5.21
CA ALA A 211 -1.96 5.16 -5.04
C ALA A 211 -3.48 5.26 -5.21
N GLU A 212 -4.06 4.60 -6.23
CA GLU A 212 -5.51 4.57 -6.46
C GLU A 212 -6.26 4.03 -5.22
N HIS A 213 -5.84 2.86 -4.74
CA HIS A 213 -6.46 2.25 -3.57
C HIS A 213 -6.20 3.06 -2.30
N LEU A 214 -4.99 3.62 -2.14
CA LEU A 214 -4.63 4.43 -0.99
C LEU A 214 -5.49 5.69 -0.92
N VAL A 215 -5.61 6.45 -2.00
CA VAL A 215 -6.43 7.66 -2.05
C VAL A 215 -7.89 7.35 -1.76
N ARG A 216 -8.41 6.24 -2.30
CA ARG A 216 -9.79 5.81 -2.06
C ARG A 216 -10.05 5.48 -0.60
N GLU A 217 -9.22 4.64 0.02
CA GLU A 217 -9.46 4.13 1.37
C GLU A 217 -9.14 5.18 2.45
N LEU A 218 -8.13 6.03 2.23
CA LEU A 218 -7.80 7.15 3.13
C LEU A 218 -8.82 8.29 3.06
N GLY A 219 -9.56 8.39 1.94
CA GLY A 219 -10.65 9.35 1.78
C GLY A 219 -11.94 8.99 2.50
N VAL A 220 -12.02 7.80 3.11
CA VAL A 220 -13.19 7.38 3.87
C VAL A 220 -13.22 8.13 5.22
N PRO A 221 -14.24 8.96 5.49
CA PRO A 221 -14.36 9.67 6.76
C PRO A 221 -14.42 8.72 7.95
N ALA A 222 -14.02 9.19 9.13
CA ALA A 222 -14.12 8.46 10.39
C ALA A 222 -13.39 7.10 10.42
N THR A 223 -12.50 6.84 9.47
CA THR A 223 -11.75 5.58 9.39
C THR A 223 -10.39 5.74 10.06
N ARG A 224 -10.03 4.76 10.90
CA ARG A 224 -8.67 4.66 11.47
C ARG A 224 -7.66 4.39 10.36
N LEU A 225 -6.54 5.11 10.37
CA LEU A 225 -5.49 5.00 9.36
C LEU A 225 -5.06 3.55 9.12
N GLU A 226 -4.85 2.77 10.18
CA GLU A 226 -4.43 1.37 10.08
C GLU A 226 -5.51 0.48 9.44
N ASP A 227 -6.80 0.74 9.68
CA ASP A 227 -7.88 0.00 9.02
C ASP A 227 -7.96 0.34 7.53
N ALA A 228 -7.77 1.62 7.18
CA ALA A 228 -7.68 2.03 5.78
C ALA A 228 -6.53 1.30 5.08
N LEU A 229 -5.34 1.26 5.69
CA LEU A 229 -4.17 0.58 5.13
C LEU A 229 -4.37 -0.94 5.01
N LYS A 230 -5.02 -1.60 5.97
CA LYS A 230 -5.42 -3.01 5.85
C LYS A 230 -6.33 -3.24 4.64
N ARG A 231 -7.29 -2.35 4.40
CA ARG A 231 -8.16 -2.41 3.20
C ARG A 231 -7.39 -2.14 1.91
N VAL A 232 -6.44 -1.19 1.90
CA VAL A 232 -5.54 -0.96 0.78
C VAL A 232 -4.77 -2.23 0.45
N ARG A 233 -4.15 -2.87 1.45
CA ARG A 233 -3.42 -4.13 1.27
C ARG A 233 -4.29 -5.20 0.63
N LEU A 234 -5.49 -5.40 1.16
CA LEU A 234 -6.43 -6.39 0.63
C LEU A 234 -6.82 -6.07 -0.81
N ALA A 235 -7.18 -4.82 -1.10
CA ALA A 235 -7.63 -4.38 -2.42
C ALA A 235 -6.52 -4.51 -3.47
N VAL A 236 -5.31 -4.04 -3.16
CA VAL A 236 -4.13 -4.16 -4.03
C VAL A 236 -3.81 -5.62 -4.28
N ARG A 237 -3.76 -6.45 -3.22
CA ARG A 237 -3.48 -7.90 -3.37
C ARG A 237 -4.50 -8.59 -4.27
N ILE A 238 -5.80 -8.27 -4.15
CA ILE A 238 -6.85 -8.83 -5.01
C ILE A 238 -6.66 -8.34 -6.45
N ALA A 239 -6.51 -7.03 -6.66
CA ALA A 239 -6.40 -6.43 -7.98
C ALA A 239 -5.14 -6.89 -8.72
N SER A 240 -4.02 -7.05 -8.00
CA SER A 240 -2.76 -7.54 -8.55
C SER A 240 -2.66 -9.07 -8.59
N LYS A 241 -3.70 -9.82 -8.19
CA LYS A 241 -3.68 -11.29 -8.06
C LYS A 241 -2.49 -11.81 -7.23
N GLY A 242 -2.17 -11.11 -6.16
CA GLY A 242 -1.06 -11.43 -5.27
C GLY A 242 0.33 -10.99 -5.71
N ALA A 243 0.48 -10.40 -6.91
CA ALA A 243 1.78 -9.90 -7.39
C ALA A 243 2.34 -8.73 -6.56
N GLN A 244 1.47 -7.94 -5.95
CA GLN A 244 1.82 -6.81 -5.10
C GLN A 244 1.12 -6.95 -3.75
N VAL A 245 1.89 -6.82 -2.67
CA VAL A 245 1.36 -6.90 -1.29
C VAL A 245 1.91 -5.70 -0.52
N PRO A 246 1.11 -4.65 -0.32
CA PRO A 246 1.50 -3.53 0.53
C PRO A 246 1.88 -3.96 1.94
N TRP A 247 2.83 -3.25 2.53
CA TRP A 247 3.37 -3.56 3.84
C TRP A 247 3.45 -2.31 4.70
N GLU A 248 3.25 -2.44 6.00
CA GLU A 248 3.36 -1.34 6.94
C GLU A 248 4.06 -1.76 8.22
N SER A 249 4.74 -0.79 8.83
CA SER A 249 5.34 -0.89 10.16
C SER A 249 4.86 0.29 10.98
N THR A 250 4.36 0.03 12.19
CA THR A 250 3.67 1.03 13.02
C THR A 250 4.20 1.00 14.44
N SER A 251 4.40 2.17 15.02
CA SER A 251 4.64 2.44 16.44
C SER A 251 3.61 3.45 16.99
N LEU A 252 2.46 3.56 16.33
CA LEU A 252 1.35 4.39 16.77
C LEU A 252 0.76 3.84 18.06
N GLU A 253 0.56 4.70 19.05
CA GLU A 253 -0.05 4.34 20.34
C GLU A 253 -1.55 4.65 20.39
N GLY A 254 -2.05 5.41 19.42
CA GLY A 254 -3.45 5.83 19.36
C GLY A 254 -3.98 5.92 17.94
N ASP A 255 -5.30 6.01 17.84
CA ASP A 255 -5.98 6.05 16.56
C ASP A 255 -5.70 7.36 15.81
N VAL A 256 -5.26 7.23 14.56
CA VAL A 256 -5.00 8.36 13.64
C VAL A 256 -6.12 8.43 12.60
N PHE A 257 -6.67 9.63 12.39
CA PHE A 257 -7.70 9.88 11.40
C PHE A 257 -7.29 11.02 10.46
N LEU A 258 -7.31 10.74 9.16
CA LEU A 258 -7.14 11.79 8.14
C LEU A 258 -8.36 12.71 8.12
N PHE A 259 -9.55 12.13 8.13
CA PHE A 259 -10.84 12.83 8.20
C PHE A 259 -11.56 12.45 9.50
N PRO A 260 -11.30 13.15 10.63
CA PRO A 260 -11.97 12.87 11.89
C PRO A 260 -13.47 13.19 11.81
N THR A 261 -14.28 12.56 12.66
CA THR A 261 -15.67 12.97 12.84
C THR A 261 -15.72 14.38 13.46
N ALA A 262 -16.62 15.23 12.95
CA ALA A 262 -16.76 16.61 13.40
C ALA A 262 -17.19 16.73 14.88
N ARG A 263 -17.70 15.64 15.49
CA ARG A 263 -18.10 15.58 16.89
C ARG A 263 -17.79 14.21 17.49
N LYS A 264 -17.35 14.19 18.75
CA LYS A 264 -17.25 12.97 19.56
C LYS A 264 -18.67 12.43 19.81
N LEU A 265 -18.90 11.16 19.47
CA LEU A 265 -20.19 10.51 19.72
C LEU A 265 -20.48 10.45 21.22
N SER A 266 -21.75 10.62 21.59
CA SER A 266 -22.22 10.30 22.95
C SER A 266 -22.19 8.79 23.19
N GLU A 267 -22.25 8.37 24.45
CA GLU A 267 -22.30 6.95 24.82
C GLU A 267 -23.46 6.22 24.13
N ALA A 268 -24.65 6.83 24.10
CA ALA A 268 -25.82 6.27 23.43
C ALA A 268 -25.64 6.14 21.91
N GLU A 269 -25.00 7.12 21.25
CA GLU A 269 -24.70 7.02 19.82
C GLU A 269 -23.64 5.95 19.52
N LEU A 270 -22.65 5.80 20.40
CA LEU A 270 -21.65 4.75 20.30
C LEU A 270 -22.28 3.36 20.47
N GLU A 271 -23.17 3.20 21.46
CA GLU A 271 -23.90 1.96 21.67
C GLU A 271 -24.81 1.62 20.48
N ALA A 272 -25.50 2.62 19.90
CA ALA A 272 -26.26 2.44 18.69
C ALA A 272 -25.40 2.04 17.48
N GLU A 273 -24.18 2.58 17.35
CA GLU A 273 -23.21 2.19 16.32
C GLU A 273 -22.72 0.75 16.53
N ILE A 274 -22.44 0.36 17.78
CA ILE A 274 -22.08 -1.03 18.15
C ILE A 274 -23.19 -1.99 17.73
N GLN A 275 -24.43 -1.62 18.05
CA GLN A 275 -25.59 -2.45 17.75
C GLN A 275 -25.80 -2.60 16.24
N ARG A 276 -25.67 -1.52 15.46
CA ARG A 276 -25.70 -1.55 13.99
C ARG A 276 -24.64 -2.49 13.42
N ASP A 277 -23.39 -2.37 13.89
CA ASP A 277 -22.28 -3.23 13.46
C ASP A 277 -22.56 -4.71 13.77
N LEU A 278 -23.07 -5.01 14.97
CA LEU A 278 -23.44 -6.37 15.37
C LEU A 278 -24.58 -6.96 14.52
N GLU A 279 -25.60 -6.17 14.20
CA GLU A 279 -26.72 -6.58 13.35
C GLU A 279 -26.27 -6.83 11.90
N ALA A 280 -25.46 -5.93 11.34
CA ALA A 280 -24.85 -6.12 10.03
C ALA A 280 -23.97 -7.37 10.00
N TRP A 281 -23.14 -7.58 11.02
CA TRP A 281 -22.32 -8.78 11.16
C TRP A 281 -23.16 -10.06 11.22
N ASN A 282 -24.24 -10.08 12.00
CA ASN A 282 -25.10 -11.26 12.12
C ASN A 282 -25.77 -11.64 10.79
N ARG A 283 -26.07 -10.68 9.92
CA ARG A 283 -26.56 -10.92 8.56
C ARG A 283 -25.45 -11.47 7.65
N THR A 284 -24.24 -10.93 7.75
CA THR A 284 -23.14 -11.22 6.80
C THR A 284 -22.34 -12.47 7.16
N LYS A 285 -22.20 -12.83 8.44
CA LYS A 285 -21.24 -13.85 8.92
C LYS A 285 -21.40 -15.25 8.30
N GLY A 286 -22.60 -15.57 7.81
CA GLY A 286 -22.91 -16.83 7.13
C GLY A 286 -22.85 -16.78 5.60
N SER A 287 -22.59 -15.61 5.01
CA SER A 287 -22.60 -15.43 3.56
C SER A 287 -21.42 -16.13 2.88
N LYS A 288 -21.71 -16.67 1.69
CA LYS A 288 -20.72 -17.26 0.77
C LYS A 288 -20.41 -16.36 -0.43
N ASP A 289 -21.06 -15.19 -0.53
CA ASP A 289 -20.83 -14.24 -1.61
C ASP A 289 -19.82 -13.17 -1.16
N ALA A 290 -18.80 -12.93 -1.98
CA ALA A 290 -17.81 -11.88 -1.77
C ALA A 290 -18.46 -10.48 -1.69
N LYS A 291 -19.58 -10.26 -2.40
CA LYS A 291 -20.27 -8.97 -2.43
C LYS A 291 -20.81 -8.55 -1.06
N ASP A 292 -21.27 -9.49 -0.25
CA ASP A 292 -21.82 -9.20 1.07
C ASP A 292 -20.72 -8.73 2.04
N TRP A 293 -19.53 -9.33 1.94
CA TRP A 293 -18.35 -8.90 2.70
C TRP A 293 -17.87 -7.52 2.28
N ILE A 294 -17.90 -7.21 0.97
CA ILE A 294 -17.59 -5.86 0.46
C ILE A 294 -18.60 -4.83 0.98
N ALA A 295 -19.90 -5.18 0.99
CA ALA A 295 -20.94 -4.30 1.51
C ALA A 295 -20.75 -4.02 3.00
N TYR A 296 -20.52 -5.06 3.81
CA TYR A 296 -20.23 -4.91 5.24
C TYR A 296 -19.01 -4.02 5.50
N LEU A 297 -17.91 -4.22 4.78
CA LEU A 297 -16.69 -3.40 4.93
C LEU A 297 -16.87 -1.95 4.48
N ARG A 298 -17.83 -1.68 3.60
CA ARG A 298 -18.18 -0.31 3.18
C ARG A 298 -19.02 0.40 4.24
N GLU A 299 -19.94 -0.32 4.88
CA GLU A 299 -20.80 0.21 5.94
C GLU A 299 -20.05 0.39 7.26
N HIS A 300 -19.17 -0.56 7.59
CA HIS A 300 -18.40 -0.58 8.84
C HIS A 300 -16.89 -0.70 8.58
N PRO A 301 -16.25 0.34 7.99
CA PRO A 301 -14.84 0.31 7.60
C PRO A 301 -13.88 0.10 8.78
N SER A 302 -14.21 0.64 9.94
CA SER A 302 -13.50 0.44 11.22
C SER A 302 -14.34 -0.33 12.24
N GLY A 303 -15.27 -1.16 11.75
CA GLY A 303 -16.13 -2.00 12.58
C GLY A 303 -15.35 -3.07 13.36
N ARG A 304 -15.96 -3.59 14.42
CA ARG A 304 -15.37 -4.62 15.30
C ARG A 304 -15.06 -5.92 14.57
N PHE A 305 -15.81 -6.22 13.51
CA PHE A 305 -15.61 -7.44 12.71
C PHE A 305 -14.95 -7.16 11.36
N ALA A 306 -14.43 -5.94 11.13
CA ALA A 306 -13.80 -5.57 9.87
C ALA A 306 -12.63 -6.48 9.50
N GLU A 307 -11.76 -6.85 10.44
CA GLU A 307 -10.64 -7.76 10.18
C GLU A 307 -11.10 -9.18 9.79
N ILE A 308 -12.13 -9.68 10.46
CA ILE A 308 -12.71 -10.99 10.16
C ILE A 308 -13.35 -10.94 8.76
N ALA A 309 -14.10 -9.89 8.46
CA ALA A 309 -14.72 -9.68 7.16
C ALA A 309 -13.69 -9.57 6.02
N GLN A 310 -12.57 -8.87 6.25
CA GLN A 310 -11.45 -8.81 5.30
C GLN A 310 -10.83 -10.19 5.06
N THR A 311 -10.63 -10.97 6.11
CA THR A 311 -10.11 -12.35 6.01
C THR A 311 -11.06 -13.24 5.21
N ARG A 312 -12.38 -13.12 5.43
CA ARG A 312 -13.41 -13.85 4.69
C ARG A 312 -13.45 -13.44 3.22
N LEU A 313 -13.40 -12.14 2.94
CA LEU A 313 -13.34 -11.63 1.57
C LEU A 313 -12.12 -12.17 0.82
N ALA A 314 -10.93 -12.18 1.45
CA ALA A 314 -9.72 -12.75 0.87
C ALA A 314 -9.88 -14.23 0.53
N TYR A 315 -10.49 -15.02 1.42
CA TYR A 315 -10.78 -16.43 1.18
C TYR A 315 -11.69 -16.64 -0.04
N PHE A 316 -12.78 -15.89 -0.15
CA PHE A 316 -13.71 -16.02 -1.27
C PHE A 316 -13.13 -15.50 -2.58
N ALA A 317 -12.31 -14.44 -2.56
CA ALA A 317 -11.59 -13.97 -3.73
C ALA A 317 -10.65 -15.05 -4.29
N ALA A 318 -9.83 -15.67 -3.43
CA ALA A 318 -8.92 -16.74 -3.82
C ALA A 318 -9.67 -17.98 -4.36
N ARG A 319 -10.79 -18.36 -3.73
CA ARG A 319 -11.62 -19.48 -4.18
C ARG A 319 -12.22 -19.23 -5.58
N ASN A 320 -12.74 -18.02 -5.81
CA ASN A 320 -13.34 -17.66 -7.10
C ASN A 320 -12.29 -17.60 -8.21
N GLU A 321 -11.05 -17.24 -7.90
CA GLU A 321 -9.92 -17.29 -8.84
C GLU A 321 -9.54 -18.74 -9.18
N ALA A 322 -9.39 -19.60 -8.17
CA ALA A 322 -9.11 -21.04 -8.38
C ALA A 322 -10.19 -21.74 -9.21
N ALA A 323 -11.46 -21.32 -9.09
CA ALA A 323 -12.56 -21.85 -9.90
C ALA A 323 -12.57 -21.33 -11.36
N ARG A 324 -11.86 -20.25 -11.67
CA ARG A 324 -11.80 -19.62 -13.01
C ARG A 324 -10.62 -20.10 -13.85
N VAL A 325 -9.56 -20.65 -13.25
CA VAL A 325 -8.47 -21.28 -13.99
C VAL A 325 -8.94 -22.65 -14.46
N PRO A 326 -9.14 -22.91 -15.77
CA PRO A 326 -9.44 -24.26 -16.22
C PRO A 326 -8.25 -25.15 -15.87
N VAL A 327 -8.50 -26.22 -15.13
CA VAL A 327 -7.53 -27.30 -14.94
C VAL A 327 -7.34 -27.96 -16.30
N GLN A 328 -6.40 -27.46 -17.11
CA GLN A 328 -5.86 -28.24 -18.21
C GLN A 328 -4.98 -29.33 -17.59
N VAL A 329 -5.60 -30.45 -17.20
CA VAL A 329 -4.88 -31.71 -17.07
C VAL A 329 -4.54 -32.12 -18.50
N ALA A 330 -3.40 -31.67 -19.00
CA ALA A 330 -2.79 -32.30 -20.16
C ALA A 330 -2.37 -33.71 -19.71
N VAL A 331 -3.26 -34.69 -19.91
CA VAL A 331 -2.86 -36.09 -19.95
C VAL A 331 -2.03 -36.21 -21.22
N ALA A 332 -0.71 -36.09 -21.09
CA ALA A 332 0.19 -36.44 -22.16
C ALA A 332 -0.08 -37.92 -22.52
N PRO A 333 -0.37 -38.27 -23.79
CA PRO A 333 -0.47 -39.66 -24.17
C PRO A 333 0.91 -40.32 -23.94
N ALA A 334 0.90 -41.46 -23.26
CA ALA A 334 2.11 -42.25 -23.02
C ALA A 334 2.79 -42.55 -24.37
N GLN A 335 4.01 -42.04 -24.54
CA GLN A 335 4.83 -42.45 -25.67
C GLN A 335 5.22 -43.93 -25.49
N PRO A 336 5.03 -44.79 -26.52
CA PRO A 336 5.57 -46.14 -26.47
C PRO A 336 7.11 -46.09 -26.42
N PRO A 337 7.76 -47.06 -25.76
CA PRO A 337 9.20 -47.05 -25.60
C PRO A 337 9.90 -47.10 -26.97
N PRO A 338 11.02 -46.39 -27.16
CA PRO A 338 11.75 -46.41 -28.42
C PRO A 338 12.35 -47.79 -28.67
N ALA A 339 12.25 -48.25 -29.93
CA ALA A 339 12.87 -49.46 -30.41
C ALA A 339 14.40 -49.39 -30.28
N ALA A 340 15.01 -50.50 -29.85
CA ALA A 340 16.45 -50.65 -29.72
C ALA A 340 17.16 -50.46 -31.07
N PRO A 341 18.24 -49.66 -31.15
CA PRO A 341 19.10 -49.66 -32.33
C PRO A 341 20.04 -50.86 -32.32
N ALA A 342 20.14 -51.49 -33.48
CA ALA A 342 21.02 -52.62 -33.77
C ALA A 342 22.50 -52.24 -33.61
N ALA A 343 23.27 -53.22 -33.16
CA ALA A 343 24.68 -53.15 -32.84
C ALA A 343 25.58 -52.86 -34.05
N ALA A 344 26.62 -52.03 -33.82
CA ALA A 344 27.83 -52.01 -34.63
C ALA A 344 29.07 -51.76 -33.74
N ALA A 345 29.84 -52.83 -33.55
CA ALA A 345 31.29 -52.97 -33.35
C ALA A 345 32.11 -51.99 -32.48
N GLU A 346 32.46 -52.49 -31.29
CA GLU A 346 33.78 -52.57 -30.63
C GLU A 346 34.89 -51.50 -30.89
N ALA A 347 35.25 -50.79 -29.82
CA ALA A 347 36.64 -50.44 -29.48
C ALA A 347 36.85 -50.45 -27.95
N ARG A 348 37.99 -50.97 -27.52
CA ARG A 348 38.35 -51.45 -26.16
C ARG A 348 38.52 -50.35 -25.09
N PRO A 349 38.48 -50.69 -23.78
CA PRO A 349 38.35 -49.74 -22.68
C PRO A 349 39.67 -49.15 -22.19
N ARG A 350 39.65 -47.90 -21.71
CA ARG A 350 40.70 -47.30 -20.88
C ARG A 350 40.19 -47.13 -19.44
N GLU A 351 40.75 -47.98 -18.60
CA GLU A 351 41.06 -47.92 -17.17
C GLU A 351 40.47 -46.79 -16.29
N GLU A 352 39.79 -47.24 -15.23
CA GLU A 352 39.20 -46.49 -14.12
C GLU A 352 40.26 -45.90 -13.18
N ALA A 353 40.04 -44.67 -12.71
CA ALA A 353 40.63 -44.17 -11.47
C ALA A 353 39.58 -44.24 -10.35
N GLN A 354 39.70 -45.25 -9.48
CA GLN A 354 38.92 -45.39 -8.25
C GLN A 354 39.39 -44.38 -7.19
N LEU A 355 38.43 -43.76 -6.50
CA LEU A 355 38.68 -43.10 -5.21
C LEU A 355 37.79 -43.76 -4.16
N VAL A 356 38.46 -44.43 -3.23
CA VAL A 356 37.96 -45.28 -2.15
C VAL A 356 37.40 -44.41 -1.02
N VAL A 357 36.19 -44.73 -0.55
CA VAL A 357 35.63 -44.21 0.71
C VAL A 357 35.63 -45.36 1.72
N PRO A 358 36.31 -45.25 2.88
CA PRO A 358 36.24 -46.28 3.91
C PRO A 358 35.00 -46.11 4.80
N GLU A 359 34.23 -47.19 4.97
CA GLU A 359 33.21 -47.35 6.02
C GLU A 359 33.84 -47.81 7.34
N SER A 360 33.46 -47.21 8.47
CA SER A 360 33.36 -47.90 9.78
C SER A 360 32.76 -47.01 10.89
N GLY A 361 31.43 -47.10 11.07
CA GLY A 361 30.63 -47.04 12.32
C GLY A 361 30.62 -45.78 13.23
N PRO A 362 29.78 -45.74 14.29
CA PRO A 362 28.39 -46.17 14.42
C PRO A 362 27.40 -44.97 14.33
N ALA A 363 26.14 -45.23 14.00
CA ALA A 363 25.11 -44.21 13.76
C ALA A 363 24.81 -43.30 14.97
N PRO A 364 24.60 -41.99 14.73
CA PRO A 364 23.78 -41.18 15.61
C PRO A 364 22.61 -40.52 14.87
N VAL A 365 21.42 -40.76 15.42
CA VAL A 365 20.38 -39.76 15.72
C VAL A 365 20.13 -38.69 14.64
N LEU A 366 19.01 -38.86 13.95
CA LEU A 366 18.25 -37.79 13.30
C LEU A 366 18.08 -36.59 14.25
N MET A 367 18.89 -35.53 14.05
CA MET A 367 18.58 -34.19 14.52
C MET A 367 18.84 -33.20 13.39
N ARG A 368 17.77 -32.58 12.91
CA ARG A 368 17.82 -31.37 12.09
C ARG A 368 18.02 -30.17 13.01
N PRO A 369 19.04 -29.31 12.81
CA PRO A 369 19.01 -27.96 13.33
C PRO A 369 18.33 -27.04 12.31
N SER A 370 17.14 -26.54 12.65
CA SER A 370 16.56 -25.37 12.00
C SER A 370 17.14 -24.10 12.62
N SER A 371 17.69 -23.18 11.83
CA SER A 371 18.22 -21.89 12.29
C SER A 371 17.35 -20.70 11.86
N ASN A 372 16.02 -20.85 11.91
CA ASN A 372 15.11 -19.71 11.74
C ASN A 372 13.99 -19.74 12.79
N PRO A 373 14.07 -18.92 13.86
CA PRO A 373 13.02 -18.81 14.87
C PRO A 373 11.75 -18.07 14.40
N ASN A 374 11.67 -17.63 13.14
CA ASN A 374 10.50 -16.91 12.60
C ASN A 374 9.86 -17.56 11.37
N SER A 375 10.11 -18.85 11.09
CA SER A 375 9.40 -19.56 10.02
C SER A 375 8.09 -20.14 10.55
N ALA A 376 6.98 -19.49 10.21
CA ALA A 376 5.61 -19.92 10.52
C ALA A 376 5.37 -21.38 10.11
N GLY A 377 5.29 -22.27 11.09
CA GLY A 377 4.89 -23.67 10.94
C GLY A 377 3.37 -23.83 11.11
N SER A 378 2.81 -24.72 10.30
CA SER A 378 1.44 -25.22 10.35
C SER A 378 1.04 -25.76 11.73
N TYR A 379 -0.10 -25.33 12.26
CA TYR A 379 -0.71 -25.91 13.45
C TYR A 379 -1.44 -27.22 13.09
N ALA A 380 -1.06 -28.33 13.73
CA ALA A 380 -1.87 -29.54 13.75
C ALA A 380 -2.89 -29.42 14.89
N ILE A 381 -4.17 -29.31 14.53
CA ILE A 381 -5.29 -29.36 15.48
C ILE A 381 -5.50 -30.83 15.87
N GLY A 382 -5.27 -31.15 17.15
CA GLY A 382 -5.64 -32.41 17.78
C GLY A 382 -6.06 -32.13 19.22
N ARG A 383 -7.35 -32.38 19.52
CA ARG A 383 -8.07 -32.11 20.78
C ARG A 383 -7.50 -32.95 21.96
N ASP A 384 -7.76 -32.74 23.25
CA ASP A 384 -8.98 -32.40 23.99
C ASP A 384 -8.65 -31.70 25.34
N TYR A 385 -9.58 -30.88 25.87
CA TYR A 385 -9.53 -30.41 27.26
C TYR A 385 -10.83 -30.81 27.99
N SER A 386 -10.70 -31.37 29.19
CA SER A 386 -11.81 -31.60 30.12
C SER A 386 -11.75 -30.60 31.28
N VAL A 387 -12.87 -29.89 31.43
CA VAL A 387 -13.38 -28.97 32.50
C VAL A 387 -12.36 -28.13 33.27
#